data_AF-A0A536S832-F1
#
_entry.id   AF-A0A536S832-F1
#
_cell.length_a   1.000
_cell.length_b   1.000
_cell.length_c   1.000
_cell.angle_alpha   90.00
_cell.angle_beta   90.00
_cell.angle_gamma   90.00
#
_symmetry.space_group_name_H-M   'P 1'
#
loop_
_entity.id
_entity.type
_entity.pdbx_description
1 polymer ?
#
loop_
_entity_poly.entity_id
_entity_poly.type
_entity_poly.pdbx_seq_one_letter_code
_entity_poly.pdbx_strand_id
1 'polypeptide(L)'
;MFARFSSRTRLAATLAASALLGAASLATSGAALAACMGPGAPTTTETKCLTAVQIPGHPLRSYDISWVNPHRAEYYLADRSNAGIDIIDTRSLTFKRTLGKGLFVGVKLNAAGTAVNNDISGPDGVVTHGRWLYAGDGDSTLKVFDLDGPDALAQ
;
A
#
# COMPACT_ATOMS: atom_id res chain seq x y z
N MET A 1 27.24 13.25 71.82
CA MET A 1 27.90 12.15 71.07
C MET A 1 27.84 12.55 69.60
N PHE A 2 28.99 12.83 68.98
CA PHE A 2 29.37 12.57 67.57
C PHE A 2 30.57 13.45 67.18
N ALA A 3 31.54 12.77 66.56
CA ALA A 3 32.94 13.16 66.45
C ALA A 3 33.26 13.96 65.19
N ARG A 4 34.36 14.73 65.26
CA ARG A 4 35.13 15.21 64.11
C ARG A 4 35.68 14.03 63.31
N PHE A 5 35.70 14.13 61.97
CA PHE A 5 36.79 13.56 61.17
C PHE A 5 37.10 14.44 59.96
N SER A 6 38.39 14.70 59.80
CA SER A 6 39.04 15.33 58.67
C SER A 6 39.55 14.25 57.71
N SER A 7 39.57 14.55 56.41
CA SER A 7 40.74 14.43 55.53
C SER A 7 40.50 13.76 54.18
N ARG A 8 41.15 14.39 53.18
CA ARG A 8 41.85 13.82 52.01
C ARG A 8 41.04 13.37 50.79
N THR A 9 41.11 14.24 49.80
CA THR A 9 41.14 14.00 48.35
C THR A 9 41.98 12.77 47.96
N ARG A 10 41.43 11.88 47.12
CA ARG A 10 42.17 11.11 46.11
C ARG A 10 41.29 10.87 44.88
N LEU A 11 41.90 11.10 43.71
CA LEU A 11 41.39 10.82 42.36
C LEU A 11 41.05 9.34 42.18
N ALA A 12 40.01 9.07 41.38
CA ALA A 12 40.06 8.02 40.37
C ALA A 12 39.00 8.28 39.30
N ALA A 13 39.46 8.48 38.07
CA ALA A 13 38.65 8.59 36.87
C ALA A 13 38.04 7.23 36.52
N THR A 14 36.76 7.22 36.19
CA THR A 14 36.15 6.15 35.39
C THR A 14 35.30 6.77 34.30
N LEU A 15 35.83 6.67 33.08
CA LEU A 15 35.12 6.90 31.83
C LEU A 15 34.02 5.84 31.68
N ALA A 16 32.78 6.27 31.43
CA ALA A 16 31.79 5.45 30.75
C ALA A 16 30.80 6.38 30.03
N ALA A 17 31.08 6.57 28.74
CA ALA A 17 30.21 7.28 27.81
C ALA A 17 28.84 6.57 27.73
N SER A 18 27.77 7.33 27.98
CA SER A 18 26.40 6.91 27.69
C SER A 18 25.82 7.86 26.65
N ALA A 19 26.28 7.71 25.41
CA ALA A 19 25.65 8.32 24.24
C ALA A 19 24.58 7.33 23.74
N LEU A 20 23.30 7.58 24.05
CA LEU A 20 22.19 6.83 23.48
C LEU A 20 20.91 7.67 23.52
N LEU A 21 20.22 7.66 22.37
CA LEU A 21 18.83 8.09 22.12
C LEU A 21 18.61 9.56 21.78
N GLY A 22 18.94 9.88 20.54
CA GLY A 22 18.42 11.04 19.82
C GLY A 22 18.52 10.84 18.31
N ALA A 23 18.26 9.62 17.81
CA ALA A 23 18.17 9.40 16.37
C ALA A 23 16.88 10.07 15.89
N ALA A 24 17.07 11.22 15.25
CA ALA A 24 16.07 11.93 14.49
C ALA A 24 15.25 10.96 13.64
N SER A 25 13.94 11.08 13.74
CA SER A 25 12.97 10.53 12.82
C SER A 25 13.29 10.98 11.40
N LEU A 26 14.06 10.18 10.65
CA LEU A 26 14.08 10.28 9.20
C LEU A 26 12.82 9.60 8.67
N ALA A 27 11.82 10.42 8.41
CA ALA A 27 10.80 10.10 7.43
C ALA A 27 11.48 9.75 6.11
N THR A 28 11.53 8.47 5.78
CA THR A 28 11.65 8.01 4.39
C THR A 28 10.26 7.59 3.95
N SER A 29 9.41 8.59 3.70
CA SER A 29 8.38 8.46 2.68
C SER A 29 9.08 7.90 1.45
N GLY A 30 8.73 6.66 1.10
CA GLY A 30 9.41 5.83 0.11
C GLY A 30 9.78 6.66 -1.10
N ALA A 31 11.05 6.57 -1.47
CA ALA A 31 11.67 7.25 -2.58
C ALA A 31 10.66 7.43 -3.71
N ALA A 32 10.55 8.67 -4.20
CA ALA A 32 10.19 8.90 -5.58
C ALA A 32 11.25 8.18 -6.44
N LEU A 33 11.07 6.86 -6.62
CA LEU A 33 11.56 6.15 -7.78
C LEU A 33 11.22 7.08 -8.93
N ALA A 34 12.24 7.57 -9.65
CA ALA A 34 12.05 8.46 -10.77
C ALA A 34 10.86 7.94 -11.57
N ALA A 35 9.76 8.72 -11.58
CA ALA A 35 8.51 8.27 -12.18
C ALA A 35 8.86 7.75 -13.57
N CYS A 36 8.33 6.58 -13.93
CA CYS A 36 8.62 5.92 -15.21
C CYS A 36 9.97 5.20 -15.37
N MET A 37 10.68 4.83 -14.28
CA MET A 37 11.88 3.98 -14.37
C MET A 37 11.67 2.55 -13.83
N GLY A 38 10.45 2.17 -13.46
CA GLY A 38 10.12 0.85 -12.91
C GLY A 38 9.83 -0.23 -13.97
N PRO A 39 9.56 -1.47 -13.54
CA PRO A 39 9.06 -2.52 -14.43
C PRO A 39 7.84 -2.06 -15.23
N GLY A 40 7.84 -2.31 -16.54
CA GLY A 40 6.80 -1.86 -17.45
C GLY A 40 6.99 -0.43 -18.00
N ALA A 41 8.06 0.29 -17.61
CA ALA A 41 8.43 1.54 -18.26
C ALA A 41 8.74 1.33 -19.77
N PRO A 42 8.36 2.27 -20.65
CA PRO A 42 8.70 2.21 -22.06
C PRO A 42 10.21 2.07 -22.28
N THR A 43 10.59 1.10 -23.11
CA THR A 43 12.00 0.86 -23.51
C THR A 43 12.31 1.42 -24.89
N THR A 44 11.29 1.85 -25.64
CA THR A 44 11.39 2.45 -26.98
C THR A 44 10.76 3.84 -27.01
N THR A 45 10.84 4.54 -28.13
CA THR A 45 10.29 5.88 -28.32
C THR A 45 8.83 5.90 -28.79
N GLU A 46 8.20 4.75 -29.00
CA GLU A 46 6.80 4.66 -29.47
C GLU A 46 5.79 5.07 -28.39
N THR A 47 6.14 4.86 -27.12
CA THR A 47 5.34 5.29 -25.98
C THR A 47 6.20 6.12 -25.03
N LYS A 48 5.56 7.09 -24.37
CA LYS A 48 6.18 7.90 -23.34
C LYS A 48 5.39 7.73 -22.06
N CYS A 49 6.06 7.32 -21.00
CA CYS A 49 5.45 7.32 -19.68
C CYS A 49 5.40 8.75 -19.16
N LEU A 50 4.20 9.18 -18.79
CA LEU A 50 3.93 10.53 -18.27
C LEU A 50 4.00 10.56 -16.74
N THR A 51 3.53 9.48 -16.11
CA THR A 51 3.53 9.30 -14.67
C THR A 51 3.52 7.82 -14.34
N ALA A 52 3.99 7.47 -13.14
CA ALA A 52 3.83 6.16 -12.55
C ALA A 52 3.25 6.31 -11.14
N VAL A 53 2.06 5.77 -10.93
CA VAL A 53 1.40 5.79 -9.61
C VAL A 53 1.90 4.61 -8.79
N GLN A 54 2.53 4.89 -7.65
CA GLN A 54 2.94 3.84 -6.73
C GLN A 54 1.74 3.38 -5.90
N ILE A 55 1.40 2.09 -6.00
CA ILE A 55 0.39 1.44 -5.18
C ILE A 55 1.11 0.74 -4.03
N PRO A 56 0.79 1.05 -2.76
CA PRO A 56 1.41 0.40 -1.61
C PRO A 56 0.93 -1.04 -1.45
N GLY A 57 1.78 -1.90 -0.89
CA GLY A 57 1.47 -3.30 -0.62
C GLY A 57 2.30 -4.25 -1.47
N HIS A 58 1.70 -5.36 -1.89
CA HIS A 58 2.36 -6.35 -2.74
C HIS A 58 2.50 -5.82 -4.18
N PRO A 59 3.62 -6.11 -4.87
CA PRO A 59 3.76 -5.81 -6.29
C PRO A 59 2.63 -6.46 -7.10
N LEU A 60 2.14 -5.75 -8.12
CA LEU A 60 1.08 -6.21 -8.99
C LEU A 60 1.50 -7.51 -9.70
N ARG A 61 0.90 -8.63 -9.30
CA ARG A 61 1.11 -9.97 -9.87
C ARG A 61 -0.07 -10.39 -10.75
N SER A 62 -1.29 -10.05 -10.34
CA SER A 62 -2.51 -10.34 -11.07
C SER A 62 -3.60 -9.34 -10.70
N TYR A 63 -4.36 -8.95 -11.69
CA TYR A 63 -5.54 -8.13 -11.60
C TYR A 63 -6.53 -8.61 -12.65
N ASP A 64 -7.75 -8.10 -12.60
CA ASP A 64 -8.77 -8.41 -13.60
C ASP A 64 -9.16 -7.16 -14.41
N ILE A 65 -10.41 -6.72 -14.29
CA ILE A 65 -10.93 -5.53 -14.96
C ILE A 65 -10.74 -4.28 -14.10
N SER A 66 -10.71 -3.12 -14.76
CA SER A 66 -10.74 -1.81 -14.12
C SER A 66 -11.94 -0.99 -14.55
N TRP A 67 -12.27 0.04 -13.77
CA TRP A 67 -13.38 0.95 -14.04
C TRP A 67 -12.95 2.39 -13.83
N VAL A 68 -13.55 3.32 -14.58
CA VAL A 68 -13.38 4.76 -14.38
C VAL A 68 -14.73 5.34 -13.96
N ASN A 69 -14.77 6.05 -12.84
CA ASN A 69 -15.90 6.86 -12.45
C ASN A 69 -15.58 8.35 -12.68
N PRO A 70 -16.07 8.95 -13.78
CA PRO A 70 -15.77 10.35 -14.09
C PRO A 70 -16.43 11.33 -13.13
N HIS A 71 -17.55 10.97 -12.48
CA HIS A 71 -18.22 11.83 -11.51
C HIS A 71 -17.40 12.02 -10.23
N ARG A 72 -16.56 11.04 -9.88
CA ARG A 72 -15.68 11.08 -8.70
C ARG A 72 -14.23 11.36 -9.04
N ALA A 73 -13.89 11.41 -10.33
CA ALA A 73 -12.51 11.46 -10.84
C ALA A 73 -11.64 10.34 -10.25
N GLU A 74 -12.16 9.11 -10.32
CA GLU A 74 -11.52 7.93 -9.75
C GLU A 74 -11.37 6.82 -10.80
N TYR A 75 -10.24 6.15 -10.76
CA TYR A 75 -9.97 4.88 -11.43
C TYR A 75 -9.91 3.78 -10.38
N TYR A 76 -10.54 2.64 -10.66
CA TYR A 76 -10.63 1.48 -9.78
C TYR A 76 -9.97 0.29 -10.46
N LEU A 77 -9.05 -0.38 -9.77
CA LEU A 77 -8.38 -1.59 -10.25
C LEU A 77 -8.76 -2.77 -9.35
N ALA A 78 -9.27 -3.85 -9.94
CA ALA A 78 -9.46 -5.11 -9.22
C ALA A 78 -8.12 -5.83 -9.00
N ASP A 79 -7.40 -5.46 -7.93
CA ASP A 79 -6.07 -5.99 -7.63
C ASP A 79 -6.13 -7.25 -6.75
N ARG A 80 -5.96 -8.40 -7.40
CA ARG A 80 -5.88 -9.70 -6.71
C ARG A 80 -4.62 -9.81 -5.85
N SER A 81 -3.55 -9.10 -6.21
CA SER A 81 -2.25 -9.11 -5.51
C SER A 81 -2.33 -8.51 -4.11
N ASN A 82 -3.17 -7.50 -3.95
CA ASN A 82 -3.46 -6.86 -2.67
C ASN A 82 -4.82 -7.24 -2.07
N ALA A 83 -5.53 -8.20 -2.69
CA ALA A 83 -6.85 -8.68 -2.28
C ALA A 83 -7.82 -7.52 -1.99
N GLY A 84 -7.92 -6.58 -2.94
CA GLY A 84 -8.67 -5.35 -2.77
C GLY A 84 -8.87 -4.57 -4.08
N ILE A 85 -9.64 -3.48 -4.00
CA ILE A 85 -9.81 -2.55 -5.11
C ILE A 85 -8.94 -1.32 -4.88
N ASP A 86 -7.92 -1.12 -5.72
CA ASP A 86 -7.11 0.09 -5.65
C ASP A 86 -7.83 1.26 -6.31
N ILE A 87 -7.88 2.39 -5.60
CA ILE A 87 -8.53 3.61 -6.07
C ILE A 87 -7.45 4.66 -6.32
N ILE A 88 -7.42 5.18 -7.55
CA ILE A 88 -6.49 6.21 -8.00
C ILE A 88 -7.28 7.48 -8.33
N ASP A 89 -6.81 8.63 -7.84
CA ASP A 89 -7.34 9.93 -8.21
C ASP A 89 -6.84 10.30 -9.61
N THR A 90 -7.77 10.53 -10.54
CA THR A 90 -7.42 10.80 -11.93
C THR A 90 -7.09 12.28 -12.20
N ARG A 91 -7.30 13.18 -11.23
CA ARG A 91 -6.91 14.60 -11.35
C ARG A 91 -5.47 14.79 -10.92
N SER A 92 -5.10 14.25 -9.75
CA SER A 92 -3.75 14.37 -9.20
C SER A 92 -2.83 13.24 -9.62
N LEU A 93 -3.35 12.17 -10.22
CA LEU A 93 -2.60 10.97 -10.60
C LEU A 93 -1.90 10.34 -9.38
N THR A 94 -2.64 10.18 -8.29
CA THR A 94 -2.15 9.65 -7.01
C THR A 94 -3.02 8.52 -6.50
N PHE A 95 -2.41 7.54 -5.85
CA PHE A 95 -3.13 6.51 -5.11
C PHE A 95 -3.95 7.16 -3.98
N LYS A 96 -5.23 6.79 -3.85
CA LYS A 96 -6.13 7.26 -2.79
C LYS A 96 -6.16 6.27 -1.63
N ARG A 97 -6.47 5.00 -1.93
CA ARG A 97 -6.65 3.91 -0.96
C ARG A 97 -6.92 2.58 -1.65
N THR A 98 -6.76 1.48 -0.91
CA THR A 98 -7.27 0.16 -1.29
C THR A 98 -8.57 -0.10 -0.52
N LEU A 99 -9.64 -0.42 -1.22
CA LEU A 99 -10.95 -0.71 -0.64
C LEU A 99 -11.14 -2.22 -0.47
N GLY A 100 -11.71 -2.63 0.67
CA GLY A 100 -12.06 -4.03 0.93
C GLY A 100 -10.86 -4.97 1.10
N LYS A 101 -9.70 -4.42 1.48
CA LYS A 101 -8.47 -5.19 1.68
C LYS A 101 -8.71 -6.37 2.64
N GLY A 102 -8.35 -7.58 2.19
CA GLY A 102 -8.52 -8.80 2.97
C GLY A 102 -9.95 -9.32 3.05
N LEU A 103 -10.92 -8.62 2.44
CA LEU A 103 -12.27 -9.15 2.23
C LEU A 103 -12.35 -10.01 0.97
N PHE A 104 -11.41 -9.83 0.03
CA PHE A 104 -11.30 -10.62 -1.20
C PHE A 104 -10.40 -11.84 -1.04
N VAL A 105 -10.62 -12.86 -1.86
CA VAL A 105 -9.84 -14.11 -1.87
C VAL A 105 -8.36 -13.85 -2.16
N GLY A 106 -8.05 -12.84 -3.00
CA GLY A 106 -6.70 -12.55 -3.46
C GLY A 106 -6.23 -13.57 -4.50
N VAL A 107 -4.91 -13.67 -4.68
CA VAL A 107 -4.30 -14.64 -5.60
C VAL A 107 -4.43 -16.07 -5.10
N LYS A 108 -5.03 -16.93 -5.92
CA LYS A 108 -4.95 -18.39 -5.83
C LYS A 108 -4.22 -18.95 -7.05
N LEU A 109 -3.43 -19.99 -6.83
CA LEU A 109 -2.72 -20.67 -7.92
C LEU A 109 -3.54 -21.85 -8.42
N ASN A 110 -3.29 -22.25 -9.67
CA ASN A 110 -3.77 -23.53 -10.19
C ASN A 110 -3.19 -24.70 -9.36
N ALA A 111 -3.73 -25.91 -9.54
CA ALA A 111 -3.30 -27.09 -8.79
C ALA A 111 -1.79 -27.41 -8.93
N ALA A 112 -1.17 -27.01 -10.05
CA ALA A 112 0.26 -27.19 -10.29
C ALA A 112 1.14 -26.11 -9.62
N GLY A 113 0.56 -25.04 -9.07
CA GLY A 113 1.30 -23.93 -8.47
C GLY A 113 2.04 -23.04 -9.47
N THR A 114 1.77 -23.17 -10.78
CA THR A 114 2.56 -22.53 -11.84
C THR A 114 1.95 -21.22 -12.35
N ALA A 115 0.64 -21.04 -12.22
CA ALA A 115 -0.07 -19.86 -12.71
C ALA A 115 -1.17 -19.44 -11.72
N VAL A 116 -1.57 -18.17 -11.78
CA VAL A 116 -2.76 -17.66 -11.10
C VAL A 116 -3.99 -18.30 -11.73
N ASN A 117 -4.93 -18.76 -10.91
CA ASN A 117 -6.18 -19.36 -11.35
C ASN A 117 -7.30 -18.30 -11.29
N ASN A 118 -7.74 -17.85 -12.46
CA ASN A 118 -8.79 -16.84 -12.56
C ASN A 118 -10.15 -17.32 -12.05
N ASP A 119 -10.40 -18.63 -11.98
CA ASP A 119 -11.71 -19.18 -11.55
C ASP A 119 -11.92 -19.08 -10.03
N ILE A 120 -10.84 -18.91 -9.26
CA ILE A 120 -10.87 -18.95 -7.79
C ILE A 120 -10.01 -17.86 -7.14
N SER A 121 -9.50 -16.91 -7.91
CA SER A 121 -8.82 -15.73 -7.37
C SER A 121 -9.77 -14.55 -7.40
N GLY A 122 -9.49 -13.47 -6.67
CA GLY A 122 -10.28 -12.24 -6.83
C GLY A 122 -9.66 -11.05 -6.10
N PRO A 123 -10.16 -9.83 -6.34
CA PRO A 123 -11.39 -9.49 -7.06
C PRO A 123 -11.38 -9.79 -8.57
N ASP A 124 -12.54 -10.18 -9.10
CA ASP A 124 -12.80 -10.52 -10.51
C ASP A 124 -13.61 -9.41 -11.20
N GLY A 125 -12.97 -8.25 -11.27
CA GLY A 125 -13.53 -7.06 -11.89
C GLY A 125 -14.28 -6.16 -10.92
N VAL A 126 -14.61 -4.98 -11.41
CA VAL A 126 -15.21 -3.90 -10.62
C VAL A 126 -16.02 -2.99 -11.53
N VAL A 127 -17.16 -2.52 -11.03
CA VAL A 127 -17.96 -1.45 -11.65
C VAL A 127 -18.52 -0.53 -10.56
N THR A 128 -18.87 0.70 -10.92
CA THR A 128 -19.51 1.64 -9.99
C THR A 128 -20.78 2.23 -10.59
N HIS A 129 -21.75 2.52 -9.72
CA HIS A 129 -22.95 3.26 -10.09
C HIS A 129 -23.42 4.12 -8.89
N GLY A 130 -23.52 5.43 -9.08
CA GLY A 130 -23.81 6.36 -8.00
C GLY A 130 -22.74 6.28 -6.90
N ARG A 131 -23.18 6.08 -5.65
CA ARG A 131 -22.30 5.90 -4.48
C ARG A 131 -21.82 4.47 -4.27
N TRP A 132 -22.25 3.52 -5.11
CA TRP A 132 -22.00 2.10 -4.88
C TRP A 132 -20.90 1.55 -5.80
N LEU A 133 -20.08 0.69 -5.24
CA LEU A 133 -19.10 -0.13 -5.95
C LEU A 133 -19.49 -1.60 -5.84
N TYR A 134 -19.38 -2.32 -6.95
CA TYR A 134 -19.68 -3.75 -7.06
C TYR A 134 -18.44 -4.46 -7.59
N ALA A 135 -18.01 -5.53 -6.91
CA ALA A 135 -16.87 -6.34 -7.32
C ALA A 135 -17.16 -7.82 -7.13
N GLY A 136 -16.92 -8.63 -8.16
CA GLY A 136 -16.94 -10.09 -8.04
C GLY A 136 -15.70 -10.59 -7.32
N ASP A 137 -15.75 -11.79 -6.78
CA ASP A 137 -14.62 -12.42 -6.09
C ASP A 137 -14.57 -13.94 -6.35
N GLY A 138 -13.38 -14.51 -6.17
CA GLY A 138 -13.07 -15.92 -6.49
C GLY A 138 -13.74 -16.95 -5.60
N ASP A 139 -14.52 -16.51 -4.59
CA ASP A 139 -15.36 -17.35 -3.74
C ASP A 139 -16.83 -17.35 -4.20
N SER A 140 -17.11 -16.90 -5.43
CA SER A 140 -18.45 -16.76 -6.00
C SER A 140 -19.34 -15.77 -5.24
N THR A 141 -18.75 -14.78 -4.57
CA THR A 141 -19.49 -13.68 -3.92
C THR A 141 -19.43 -12.39 -4.74
N LEU A 142 -20.46 -11.55 -4.55
CA LEU A 142 -20.45 -10.16 -4.97
C LEU A 142 -20.23 -9.30 -3.73
N LYS A 143 -19.16 -8.51 -3.72
CA LYS A 143 -18.89 -7.53 -2.67
C LYS A 143 -19.41 -6.17 -3.09
N VAL A 144 -20.18 -5.55 -2.21
CA VAL A 144 -20.81 -4.25 -2.46
C VAL A 144 -20.34 -3.27 -1.40
N PHE A 145 -19.80 -2.14 -1.83
CA PHE A 145 -19.28 -1.12 -0.93
C PHE A 145 -19.97 0.21 -1.15
N ASP A 146 -20.31 0.87 -0.05
CA ASP A 146 -20.69 2.27 -0.05
C ASP A 146 -19.44 3.14 -0.11
N LEU A 147 -19.26 3.83 -1.24
CA LEU A 147 -18.09 4.67 -1.47
C LEU A 147 -18.09 5.96 -0.65
N ASP A 148 -19.22 6.31 -0.03
CA ASP A 148 -19.39 7.48 0.85
C ASP A 148 -19.66 7.04 2.31
N GLY A 149 -19.57 5.74 2.61
CA GLY A 149 -19.78 5.17 3.95
C GLY A 149 -18.58 5.32 4.89
N PRO A 150 -18.72 4.95 6.17
CA PRO A 150 -17.63 5.03 7.15
C PRO A 150 -16.47 4.06 6.81
N ASP A 151 -16.79 2.90 6.23
CA ASP A 151 -15.80 1.92 5.73
C ASP A 151 -15.13 2.39 4.42
N ALA A 152 -15.57 3.53 3.88
CA ALA A 152 -14.93 4.21 2.76
C ALA A 152 -13.76 5.13 3.20
N LEU A 153 -13.36 5.09 4.47
CA LEU A 153 -12.15 5.74 4.95
C LEU A 153 -11.02 4.70 4.99
N ALA A 154 -9.86 5.06 4.43
CA ALA A 154 -8.74 4.17 4.15
C ALA A 154 -8.44 3.15 5.27
N GLN A 155 -8.38 1.86 4.90
CA GLN A 155 -7.76 0.79 5.68
C GLN A 155 -6.34 0.51 5.16
#